data_AF-A0A1G0CAW5-F1
#
_entry.id   AF-A0A1G0CAW5-F1
#
_cell.length_a   1.000
_cell.length_b   1.000
_cell.length_c   1.000
_cell.angle_alpha   90.00
_cell.angle_beta   90.00
_cell.angle_gamma   90.00
#
_symmetry.space_group_name_H-M   'P 1'
#
loop_
_entity.id
_entity.type
_entity.pdbx_description
1 polymer ?
#
loop_
_entity_poly.entity_id
_entity_poly.type
_entity_poly.pdbx_seq_one_letter_code
_entity_poly.pdbx_strand_id
1 'polypeptide(L)'
;MIRIRTHIIVFSCSFLMLLNSCDDGKTTFQVRFEDGFQVESCKWVMLNGEMIGTVGDLTLDKNYKALLAVTIDAPYQIPIDSRFELSSRDFLTKIIIITPGKSRRFIQEGAIVNGHGESPSDPTNRLKEKGETFLKDVIHLLEVIDSLDTDSL
;
A
#
# COMPACT_ATOMS: atom_id res chain seq x y z
N MET A 1 19.65 -56.81 -38.85
CA MET A 1 18.39 -56.07 -38.61
C MET A 1 17.93 -56.37 -37.20
N ILE A 2 18.36 -55.57 -36.22
CA ILE A 2 18.19 -55.84 -34.78
C ILE A 2 17.12 -54.87 -34.26
N ARG A 3 16.00 -55.43 -33.80
CA ARG A 3 14.92 -54.70 -33.11
C ARG A 3 15.37 -54.36 -31.69
N ILE A 4 15.48 -53.08 -31.37
CA ILE A 4 15.61 -52.61 -29.98
C ILE A 4 14.25 -52.04 -29.59
N ARG A 5 13.57 -52.74 -28.67
CA ARG A 5 12.32 -52.32 -28.04
C ARG A 5 12.60 -52.28 -26.54
N THR A 6 12.05 -51.26 -25.87
CA THR A 6 11.81 -51.23 -24.42
C THR A 6 12.96 -50.71 -23.53
N HIS A 7 13.02 -49.40 -23.33
CA HIS A 7 13.34 -48.83 -22.02
C HIS A 7 12.23 -47.88 -21.59
N ILE A 8 11.33 -48.48 -20.81
CA ILE A 8 10.23 -47.89 -20.06
C ILE A 8 10.83 -46.98 -18.99
N ILE A 9 10.55 -45.68 -19.11
CA ILE A 9 9.95 -44.84 -18.06
C ILE A 9 10.35 -45.24 -16.62
N VAL A 10 11.58 -44.90 -16.20
CA VAL A 10 11.97 -44.82 -14.79
C VAL A 10 12.63 -43.46 -14.58
N PHE A 11 11.86 -42.40 -14.79
CA PHE A 11 12.30 -41.03 -14.50
C PHE A 11 11.11 -40.10 -14.18
N SER A 12 10.05 -40.63 -13.55
CA SER A 12 8.84 -39.85 -13.24
C SER A 12 8.41 -39.89 -11.78
N CYS A 13 9.28 -40.30 -10.84
CA CYS A 13 8.90 -40.34 -9.42
C CYS A 13 9.82 -39.56 -8.48
N SER A 14 11.04 -39.18 -8.90
CA SER A 14 11.96 -38.39 -8.06
C SER A 14 11.81 -36.87 -8.20
N PHE A 15 10.97 -36.38 -9.13
CA PHE A 15 10.75 -34.95 -9.35
C PHE A 15 9.49 -34.43 -8.64
N LEU A 16 8.68 -35.30 -8.04
CA LEU A 16 7.37 -34.93 -7.49
C LEU A 16 7.34 -34.68 -5.97
N MET A 17 8.48 -34.75 -5.26
CA MET A 17 8.53 -34.69 -3.79
C MET A 17 9.39 -33.55 -3.22
N LEU A 18 9.94 -32.65 -4.04
CA LEU A 18 10.81 -31.55 -3.58
C LEU A 18 10.13 -30.17 -3.54
N LEU A 19 8.81 -30.07 -3.73
CA LEU A 19 8.07 -28.81 -3.65
C LEU A 19 7.13 -28.73 -2.44
N ASN A 20 7.48 -29.40 -1.34
CA ASN A 20 7.02 -28.94 -0.02
C ASN A 20 7.86 -27.72 0.36
N SER A 21 7.56 -26.60 -0.32
CA SER A 21 8.02 -25.28 0.11
C SER A 21 7.53 -25.10 1.55
N CYS A 22 8.47 -24.85 2.46
CA CYS A 22 8.18 -24.52 3.84
C CYS A 22 7.39 -23.21 3.82
N ASP A 23 6.07 -23.31 3.90
CA ASP A 23 5.18 -22.16 4.03
C ASP A 23 5.17 -21.80 5.52
N ASP A 24 6.02 -20.85 5.92
CA ASP A 24 6.06 -20.31 7.28
C ASP A 24 4.78 -19.51 7.62
N GLY A 25 3.73 -19.62 6.78
CA GLY A 25 2.46 -18.91 6.88
C GLY A 25 2.58 -17.43 6.52
N LYS A 26 3.74 -17.01 6.02
CA LYS A 26 4.01 -15.63 5.63
C LYS A 26 3.58 -15.41 4.20
N THR A 27 2.91 -14.29 3.94
CA THR A 27 2.57 -13.88 2.57
C THR A 27 3.42 -12.69 2.19
N THR A 28 4.20 -12.82 1.11
CA THR A 28 5.02 -11.74 0.55
C THR A 28 4.44 -11.27 -0.78
N PHE A 29 4.30 -9.95 -0.94
CA PHE A 29 3.82 -9.31 -2.16
C PHE A 29 4.50 -7.96 -2.36
N GLN A 30 4.30 -7.33 -3.50
CA GLN A 30 4.90 -6.03 -3.82
C GLN A 30 3.86 -4.92 -3.82
N VAL A 31 4.20 -3.78 -3.23
CA VAL A 31 3.38 -2.56 -3.27
C VAL A 31 4.08 -1.53 -4.15
N ARG A 32 3.38 -1.10 -5.21
CA ARG A 32 3.85 -0.08 -6.14
C ARG A 32 3.41 1.31 -5.67
N PHE A 33 4.35 2.24 -5.57
CA PHE A 33 4.09 3.66 -5.31
C PHE A 33 4.50 4.52 -6.51
N GLU A 34 3.69 5.53 -6.82
CA GLU A 34 3.97 6.47 -7.92
C GLU A 34 5.17 7.39 -7.60
N ASP A 35 5.29 7.84 -6.35
CA ASP A 35 6.38 8.70 -5.89
C ASP A 35 7.36 7.92 -4.99
N GLY A 36 8.60 7.74 -5.45
CA GLY A 36 9.64 7.00 -4.71
C GLY A 36 10.30 7.78 -3.56
N PHE A 37 9.97 9.05 -3.35
CA PHE A 37 10.76 9.98 -2.53
C PHE A 37 10.64 9.76 -1.00
N GLN A 38 9.95 8.73 -0.51
CA GLN A 38 9.71 8.54 0.93
C GLN A 38 9.71 7.08 1.41
N VAL A 39 10.17 6.14 0.60
CA VAL A 39 10.05 4.70 0.91
C VAL A 39 11.30 4.08 1.53
N GLU A 40 12.47 4.73 1.46
CA GLU A 40 13.74 4.17 1.95
C GLU A 40 13.78 3.92 3.46
N SER A 41 13.06 4.71 4.26
CA SER A 41 13.02 4.53 5.73
C SER A 41 11.88 3.65 6.22
N CYS A 42 11.11 3.05 5.31
CA CYS A 42 9.96 2.23 5.65
C CYS A 42 10.38 0.79 5.99
N LYS A 43 10.12 0.36 7.23
CA LYS A 43 10.50 -0.97 7.70
C LYS A 43 9.33 -1.87 8.08
N TRP A 44 8.16 -1.27 8.25
CA TRP A 44 7.08 -1.89 9.01
C TRP A 44 5.73 -1.72 8.35
N VAL A 45 4.88 -2.71 8.55
CA VAL A 45 3.51 -2.73 8.06
C VAL A 45 2.55 -2.85 9.23
N MET A 46 1.53 -2.00 9.22
CA MET A 46 0.56 -1.87 10.29
C MET A 46 -0.86 -2.09 9.77
N LEU A 47 -1.66 -2.84 10.52
CA LEU A 47 -3.07 -3.09 10.26
C LEU A 47 -3.85 -2.78 11.55
N ASN A 48 -4.80 -1.85 11.48
CA ASN A 48 -5.62 -1.44 12.63
C ASN A 48 -4.81 -1.11 13.91
N GLY A 49 -3.60 -0.55 13.76
CA GLY A 49 -2.73 -0.19 14.88
C GLY A 49 -1.77 -1.30 15.35
N GLU A 50 -1.90 -2.52 14.82
CA GLU A 50 -1.02 -3.64 15.12
C GLU A 50 0.04 -3.83 14.03
N MET A 51 1.25 -4.20 14.46
CA MET A 51 2.37 -4.48 13.57
C MET A 51 2.27 -5.92 13.06
N ILE A 52 1.97 -6.08 11.78
CA ILE A 52 1.65 -7.38 11.19
C ILE A 52 2.68 -7.87 10.18
N GLY A 53 3.75 -7.10 9.96
CA GLY A 53 4.73 -7.45 8.95
C GLY A 53 5.84 -6.43 8.79
N THR A 54 6.70 -6.72 7.81
CA THR A 54 7.89 -5.95 7.51
C THR A 54 7.93 -5.55 6.04
N VAL A 55 8.64 -4.46 5.79
CA VAL A 55 8.99 -4.02 4.45
C VAL A 55 10.43 -4.44 4.19
N GLY A 56 10.62 -5.16 3.09
CA GLY A 56 11.91 -5.59 2.58
C GLY A 56 12.47 -4.60 1.57
N ASP A 57 13.12 -5.13 0.54
CA ASP A 57 13.87 -4.32 -0.41
C ASP A 57 12.99 -3.40 -1.27
N LEU A 58 13.53 -2.20 -1.52
CA LEU A 58 13.03 -1.25 -2.50
C LEU A 58 13.67 -1.54 -3.86
N THR A 59 12.82 -1.75 -4.86
CA THR A 59 13.23 -1.90 -6.25
C THR A 59 12.48 -0.90 -7.14
N LEU A 60 12.94 -0.71 -8.37
CA LEU A 60 12.24 0.10 -9.36
C LEU A 60 11.63 -0.81 -10.42
N ASP A 61 10.39 -0.53 -10.79
CA ASP A 61 9.78 -1.18 -11.95
C ASP A 61 10.30 -0.59 -13.27
N LYS A 62 9.91 -1.20 -14.38
CA LYS A 62 10.28 -0.78 -15.75
C LYS A 62 9.82 0.65 -16.12
N ASN A 63 8.93 1.26 -15.34
CA ASN A 63 8.46 2.63 -15.51
C ASN A 63 9.04 3.56 -14.44
N TYR A 64 10.11 3.15 -13.76
CA TYR A 64 10.78 3.91 -12.69
C TYR A 64 9.90 4.14 -11.45
N LYS A 65 8.86 3.32 -11.25
CA LYS A 65 8.02 3.40 -10.04
C LYS A 65 8.62 2.56 -8.92
N ALA A 66 8.46 3.03 -7.69
CA ALA A 66 8.96 2.33 -6.51
C ALA A 66 8.12 1.06 -6.26
N LEU A 67 8.80 -0.08 -6.10
CA LEU A 67 8.24 -1.36 -5.70
C LEU A 67 8.84 -1.77 -4.35
N LEU A 68 8.00 -1.83 -3.33
CA LEU A 68 8.39 -2.32 -2.01
C LEU A 68 7.94 -3.76 -1.83
N ALA A 69 8.88 -4.65 -1.49
CA ALA A 69 8.54 -5.97 -1.00
C ALA A 69 7.92 -5.86 0.40
N VAL A 70 6.73 -6.43 0.58
CA VAL A 70 6.00 -6.45 1.84
C VAL A 70 5.78 -7.89 2.24
N THR A 71 6.19 -8.25 3.45
CA THR A 71 5.96 -9.57 4.04
C THR A 71 5.01 -9.41 5.22
N ILE A 72 3.90 -10.12 5.17
CA ILE A 72 2.89 -10.18 6.22
C ILE A 72 3.04 -11.51 6.96
N ASP A 73 3.09 -11.43 8.28
CA ASP A 73 3.16 -12.61 9.15
C ASP A 73 1.79 -13.30 9.25
N ALA A 74 1.78 -14.61 9.44
CA ALA A 74 0.56 -15.36 9.77
C ALA A 74 -0.10 -14.81 11.05
N PRO A 75 -1.43 -14.90 11.19
CA PRO A 75 -2.40 -15.54 10.30
C PRO A 75 -3.14 -14.56 9.37
N TYR A 76 -2.59 -13.37 9.13
CA TYR A 76 -3.32 -12.29 8.49
C TYR A 76 -3.51 -12.51 6.98
N GLN A 77 -4.76 -12.40 6.52
CA GLN A 77 -5.09 -12.41 5.09
C GLN A 77 -5.58 -11.03 4.67
N ILE A 78 -4.91 -10.43 3.68
CA ILE A 78 -5.21 -9.07 3.23
C ILE A 78 -6.14 -9.13 2.01
N PRO A 79 -7.35 -8.55 2.07
CA PRO A 79 -8.24 -8.47 0.90
C PRO A 79 -7.58 -7.74 -0.28
N ILE A 80 -7.86 -8.16 -1.51
CA ILE A 80 -7.26 -7.54 -2.72
C ILE A 80 -7.67 -6.08 -2.95
N ASP A 81 -8.77 -5.63 -2.34
CA ASP A 81 -9.29 -4.27 -2.42
C ASP A 81 -8.86 -3.42 -1.22
N SER A 82 -7.89 -3.92 -0.44
CA SER A 82 -7.29 -3.17 0.65
C SER A 82 -6.52 -1.97 0.13
N ARG A 83 -6.51 -0.91 0.93
CA ARG A 83 -5.74 0.30 0.64
C ARG A 83 -4.43 0.27 1.42
N PHE A 84 -3.35 0.64 0.74
CA PHE A 84 -2.01 0.74 1.30
C PHE A 84 -1.61 2.21 1.31
N GLU A 85 -1.33 2.75 2.48
CA GLU A 85 -0.99 4.16 2.66
C GLU A 85 0.39 4.29 3.30
N LEU A 86 1.24 5.16 2.75
CA LEU A 86 2.51 5.50 3.38
C LEU A 86 2.27 6.60 4.42
N SER A 87 2.58 6.33 5.69
CA SER A 87 2.40 7.28 6.78
C SER A 87 3.69 7.48 7.57
N SER A 88 3.81 8.61 8.25
CA SER A 88 4.88 8.87 9.20
C SER A 88 4.46 8.37 10.58
N ARG A 89 5.21 7.43 11.15
CA ARG A 89 5.09 7.10 12.58
C ARG A 89 5.72 8.22 13.42
N ASP A 90 6.91 8.62 13.01
CA ASP A 90 7.70 9.68 13.61
C ASP A 90 8.17 10.64 12.51
N PHE A 91 8.89 11.71 12.88
CA PHE A 91 9.43 12.68 11.93
C PHE A 91 10.30 12.04 10.83
N LEU A 92 11.01 10.95 11.15
CA LEU A 92 11.97 10.31 10.24
C LEU A 92 11.52 8.93 9.73
N THR A 93 10.62 8.27 10.44
CA THR A 93 10.29 6.87 10.17
C THR A 93 8.93 6.73 9.51
N LYS A 94 8.94 6.05 8.35
CA LYS A 94 7.75 5.75 7.58
C LYS A 94 7.26 4.34 7.86
N ILE A 95 5.96 4.16 7.74
CA ILE A 95 5.27 2.88 7.88
C ILE A 95 4.23 2.74 6.78
N ILE A 96 3.93 1.50 6.38
CA ILE A 96 2.77 1.22 5.53
C ILE A 96 1.59 0.93 6.45
N ILE A 97 0.50 1.67 6.28
CA ILE A 97 -0.78 1.41 6.93
C ILE A 97 -1.68 0.70 5.93
N ILE A 98 -2.23 -0.45 6.34
CA ILE A 98 -3.20 -1.20 5.57
C ILE A 98 -4.59 -0.92 6.13
N THR A 99 -5.49 -0.47 5.26
CA THR A 99 -6.93 -0.44 5.54
C THR A 99 -7.60 -1.58 4.77
N PRO A 100 -8.14 -2.60 5.46
CA PRO A 100 -8.70 -3.77 4.79
C PRO A 100 -9.97 -3.41 4.02
N GLY A 101 -10.09 -3.98 2.81
CA GLY A 101 -11.29 -3.86 2.00
C GLY A 101 -12.39 -4.85 2.39
N LYS A 102 -13.37 -5.05 1.50
CA LYS A 102 -14.53 -5.95 1.69
C LYS A 102 -14.49 -7.18 0.80
N SER A 103 -13.47 -7.33 -0.04
CA SER A 103 -13.34 -8.48 -0.94
C SER A 103 -13.20 -9.78 -0.16
N ARG A 104 -13.79 -10.86 -0.70
CA ARG A 104 -13.58 -12.25 -0.24
C ARG A 104 -12.36 -12.91 -0.89
N ARG A 105 -11.71 -12.22 -1.82
CA ARG A 105 -10.45 -12.64 -2.43
C ARG A 105 -9.31 -11.92 -1.71
N PHE A 106 -8.25 -12.67 -1.44
CA PHE A 106 -7.06 -12.19 -0.74
C PHE A 106 -5.88 -12.04 -1.70
N ILE A 107 -4.95 -11.17 -1.32
CA ILE A 107 -3.68 -10.99 -2.02
C ILE A 107 -2.90 -12.30 -1.92
N GLN A 108 -2.34 -12.72 -3.04
CA GLN A 108 -1.53 -13.94 -3.13
C GLN A 108 -0.05 -13.61 -3.15
N GLU A 109 0.76 -14.62 -2.86
CA GLU A 109 2.21 -14.56 -2.94
C GLU A 109 2.68 -13.99 -4.31
N GLY A 110 3.62 -13.04 -4.26
CA GLY A 110 4.20 -12.40 -5.43
C GLY A 110 3.29 -11.43 -6.18
N ALA A 111 2.08 -11.16 -5.69
CA ALA A 111 1.18 -10.18 -6.32
C ALA A 111 1.78 -8.76 -6.29
N ILE A 112 1.37 -7.93 -7.24
CA ILE A 112 1.70 -6.49 -7.25
C ILE A 112 0.42 -5.70 -7.04
N VAL A 113 0.36 -4.90 -5.98
CA VAL A 113 -0.76 -4.01 -5.65
C VAL A 113 -0.31 -2.55 -5.70
N ASN A 114 -1.26 -1.62 -5.87
CA ASN A 114 -0.94 -0.20 -5.90
C ASN A 114 -1.13 0.41 -4.50
N GLY A 115 -0.13 1.14 -4.03
CA GLY A 115 -0.17 1.94 -2.83
C GLY A 115 -0.40 3.41 -3.13
N HIS A 116 -0.91 4.12 -2.13
CA HIS A 116 -1.11 5.57 -2.15
C HIS A 116 -0.11 6.17 -1.17
N GLY A 117 0.83 6.96 -1.65
CA GLY A 117 1.60 7.84 -0.78
C GLY A 117 0.89 9.18 -0.73
N GLU A 118 0.74 9.77 0.46
CA GLU A 118 0.69 11.22 0.49
C GLU A 118 2.07 11.71 0.03
N SER A 119 2.18 12.09 -1.24
CA SER A 119 3.20 13.04 -1.67
C SER A 119 3.13 14.19 -0.67
N PRO A 120 4.24 14.65 -0.06
CA PRO A 120 4.17 15.67 0.96
C PRO A 120 3.49 16.84 0.28
N SER A 121 2.22 17.04 0.63
CA SER A 121 1.33 17.94 -0.08
C SER A 121 2.07 19.26 -0.12
N ASP A 122 2.36 19.74 -1.32
CA ASP A 122 2.96 21.03 -1.54
C ASP A 122 2.32 21.99 -0.52
N PRO A 123 3.08 22.56 0.43
CA PRO A 123 2.52 23.33 1.55
C PRO A 123 1.56 24.44 1.07
N THR A 124 1.66 24.85 -0.20
CA THR A 124 0.72 25.74 -0.87
C THR A 124 -0.73 25.23 -0.92
N ASN A 125 -0.98 23.92 -1.09
CA ASN A 125 -2.34 23.39 -1.18
C ASN A 125 -3.08 23.42 0.17
N ARG A 126 -2.38 23.13 1.27
CA ARG A 126 -2.95 23.23 2.63
C ARG A 126 -3.20 24.69 3.04
N LEU A 127 -2.37 25.62 2.53
CA LEU A 127 -2.56 27.07 2.71
C LEU A 127 -3.74 27.58 1.86
N LYS A 128 -3.92 27.05 0.65
CA LYS A 128 -5.00 27.45 -0.25
C LYS A 128 -6.38 27.07 0.29
N GLU A 129 -6.54 25.83 0.75
CA GLU A 129 -7.82 25.35 1.29
C GLU A 129 -8.22 26.08 2.57
N LYS A 130 -7.25 26.34 3.47
CA LYS A 130 -7.48 27.15 4.67
C LYS A 130 -7.75 28.62 4.35
N GLY A 131 -7.08 29.19 3.35
CA GLY A 131 -7.28 30.56 2.90
C GLY A 131 -8.67 30.78 2.30
N GLU A 132 -9.14 29.86 1.45
CA GLU A 132 -10.48 29.92 0.85
C GLU A 132 -11.58 29.83 1.92
N THR A 133 -11.39 28.98 2.93
CA THR A 133 -12.33 28.88 4.06
C THR A 133 -12.38 30.17 4.87
N PHE A 134 -11.23 30.78 5.17
CA PHE A 134 -11.17 32.03 5.93
C PHE A 134 -11.81 33.20 5.18
N LEU A 135 -11.59 33.30 3.86
CA LEU A 135 -12.20 34.34 3.04
C LEU A 135 -13.73 34.21 3.00
N LYS A 136 -14.24 32.98 2.96
CA LYS A 136 -15.68 32.71 3.01
C LYS A 136 -16.30 33.14 4.33
N ASP A 137 -15.64 32.87 5.45
CA ASP A 137 -16.12 33.26 6.78
C ASP A 137 -16.14 34.79 6.95
N VAL A 138 -15.14 35.50 6.41
CA VAL A 138 -15.10 36.97 6.43
C VAL A 138 -16.20 37.58 5.58
N ILE A 139 -16.47 37.04 4.38
CA ILE A 139 -17.56 37.52 3.52
C ILE A 139 -18.92 37.33 4.22
N HIS A 140 -19.14 36.16 4.80
CA HIS A 140 -20.38 35.87 5.53
C HIS A 140 -20.59 36.81 6.73
N LEU A 141 -19.52 37.20 7.43
CA LEU A 141 -19.60 38.18 8.52
C LEU A 141 -20.02 39.57 8.02
N LEU A 142 -19.52 40.00 6.86
CA LEU A 142 -19.88 41.30 6.29
C LEU A 142 -21.34 41.34 5.83
N GLU A 143 -21.85 40.25 5.25
CA GLU A 143 -23.27 40.12 4.87
C GLU A 143 -24.21 40.14 6.09
N VAL A 144 -23.81 39.51 7.20
CA VAL A 144 -24.59 39.55 8.46
C VAL A 144 -24.61 40.97 9.05
N ILE A 145 -23.53 41.72 8.94
CA ILE A 145 -23.48 43.10 9.44
C ILE A 145 -24.35 44.03 8.58
N ASP A 146 -24.32 43.88 7.26
CA ASP A 146 -25.10 44.70 6.32
C ASP A 146 -26.63 44.46 6.47
N SER A 147 -27.03 43.21 6.74
CA SER A 147 -28.44 42.87 7.03
C SER A 147 -28.94 43.36 8.39
N LEU A 148 -28.06 43.62 9.35
CA LEU A 148 -28.43 44.19 10.65
C LEU A 148 -28.63 45.71 10.62
N ASP A 149 -27.99 46.41 9.69
CA ASP A 149 -28.12 47.86 9.54
C ASP A 149 -29.42 48.23 8.80
N THR A 150 -29.92 47.34 7.93
CA THR A 150 -31.12 47.56 7.12
C THR A 150 -32.46 47.28 7.82
N ASP A 151 -32.46 46.54 8.93
CA ASP A 151 -33.67 46.25 9.74
C ASP A 151 -33.97 47.30 10.83
N SER A 152 -33.21 48.40 10.88
CA SER A 152 -33.34 49.45 11.92
C SER A 152 -33.90 50.80 11.42
N LEU A 153 -34.59 50.82 10.27
CA LEU A 153 -35.29 51.99 9.71
C LEU A 153 -36.81 51.78 9.56
#